data_AF-A0A6J8CCL5-F1
#
_entry.id   AF-A0A6J8CCL5-F1
#
_cell.length_a   1.000
_cell.length_b   1.000
_cell.length_c   1.000
_cell.angle_alpha   90.00
_cell.angle_beta   90.00
_cell.angle_gamma   90.00
#
_symmetry.space_group_name_H-M   'P 1'
#
loop_
_entity.id
_entity.type
_entity.pdbx_description
1 polymer ?
#
loop_
_entity_poly.entity_id
_entity_poly.type
_entity_poly.pdbx_seq_one_letter_code
_entity_poly.pdbx_strand_id
1 'polypeptide(L)'
;MSIESLDKKLKMIYTLVEYLETSGNMRLIKQQCARYSQNKGLLVYTFKLLIDPILFTEMNAELGNSLLNSPNDVIFLVKEVVFQIVTLLELLPVEVTFPQISVIIRLIQLPSLCQSNTIQSSTDLSRLSAIHGFVQISGIIIGMTASSKYTQSTKYRCPDVECEGHHGNQFIRVHVTGASETQTIRSDLSCTFCWRRLEEEKSCRYLSEKMVIEVVPDKLYSSGASNSYRIQAIPVYLRDDITRGVELGEKYNVIGLIRKDIMGENIMLAIEANNIMKVTSETIPTFATEIPKVITDLYEDCKSSPWSFVLNLAYSFADQICPPGTYIRLKMCILLSLVTLLDKQVEYYIYDV
;
A
#
# COMPACT_ATOMS: atom_id res chain seq x y z
N MET A 1 -10.00 -19.36 -29.25
CA MET A 1 -9.42 -18.00 -29.13
C MET A 1 -9.35 -17.43 -30.53
N SER A 2 -10.07 -16.33 -30.83
CA SER A 2 -10.10 -15.73 -32.16
C SER A 2 -8.77 -15.02 -32.47
N ILE A 3 -8.45 -14.83 -33.76
CA ILE A 3 -7.22 -14.13 -34.20
C ILE A 3 -7.17 -12.71 -33.61
N GLU A 4 -8.31 -12.01 -33.56
CA GLU A 4 -8.43 -10.68 -32.95
C GLU A 4 -8.11 -10.69 -31.45
N SER A 5 -8.50 -11.74 -30.73
CA SER A 5 -8.19 -11.88 -29.30
C SER A 5 -6.68 -12.09 -29.06
N LEU A 6 -5.96 -12.70 -30.00
CA LEU A 6 -4.53 -12.92 -29.89
C LEU A 6 -3.74 -11.66 -30.20
N ASP A 7 -4.10 -10.94 -31.27
CA ASP A 7 -3.47 -9.66 -31.62
C ASP A 7 -3.61 -8.64 -30.49
N LYS A 8 -4.78 -8.61 -29.85
CA LYS A 8 -5.04 -7.79 -28.67
C LYS A 8 -4.13 -8.13 -27.49
N LYS A 9 -3.97 -9.41 -27.16
CA LYS A 9 -3.08 -9.85 -26.07
C LYS A 9 -1.62 -9.49 -26.37
N LEU A 10 -1.18 -9.66 -27.62
CA LEU A 10 0.18 -9.30 -28.05
C LEU A 10 0.46 -7.80 -27.89
N LYS A 11 -0.48 -6.93 -28.27
CA LYS A 11 -0.38 -5.49 -28.06
C LYS A 11 -0.24 -5.14 -26.58
N MET A 12 -1.05 -5.74 -25.71
CA MET A 12 -0.95 -5.53 -24.26
C MET A 12 0.41 -5.98 -23.70
N ILE A 13 0.94 -7.12 -24.14
CA ILE A 13 2.26 -7.61 -23.74
C ILE A 13 3.36 -6.64 -24.17
N TYR A 14 3.31 -6.15 -25.42
CA TYR A 14 4.28 -5.19 -25.93
C TYR A 14 4.29 -3.90 -25.09
N THR A 15 3.10 -3.32 -24.86
CA THR A 15 2.97 -2.11 -24.03
C THR A 15 3.45 -2.36 -22.60
N LEU A 16 3.21 -3.54 -22.03
CA LEU A 16 3.70 -3.89 -20.70
C LEU A 16 5.22 -3.90 -20.64
N VAL A 17 5.90 -4.49 -21.62
CA VAL A 17 7.37 -4.50 -21.66
C VAL A 17 7.91 -3.07 -21.77
N GLU A 18 7.34 -2.26 -22.66
CA GLU A 18 7.70 -0.84 -22.82
C GLU A 18 7.47 -0.06 -21.51
N TYR A 19 6.35 -0.29 -20.83
CA TYR A 19 6.05 0.32 -19.53
C TYR A 19 7.09 -0.09 -18.49
N LEU A 20 7.46 -1.37 -18.41
CA LEU A 20 8.45 -1.85 -17.43
C LEU A 20 9.81 -1.18 -17.65
N GLU A 21 10.22 -0.96 -18.89
CA GLU A 21 11.47 -0.25 -19.22
C GLU A 21 11.41 1.23 -18.84
N THR A 22 10.36 1.94 -19.28
CA THR A 22 10.22 3.39 -19.07
C THR A 22 9.98 3.79 -17.62
N SER A 23 9.21 2.99 -16.86
CA SER A 23 8.93 3.22 -15.43
C SER A 23 10.08 2.85 -14.49
N GLY A 24 11.14 2.22 -15.01
CA GLY A 24 12.25 1.70 -14.19
C GLY A 24 11.94 0.39 -13.45
N ASN A 25 10.75 -0.19 -13.63
CA ASN A 25 10.39 -1.49 -13.06
C ASN A 25 11.27 -2.64 -13.60
N MET A 26 11.75 -2.56 -14.84
CA MET A 26 12.72 -3.53 -15.40
C MET A 26 14.01 -3.57 -14.58
N ARG A 27 14.50 -2.41 -14.13
CA ARG A 27 15.66 -2.32 -13.23
C ARG A 27 15.34 -2.94 -11.87
N LEU A 28 14.13 -2.70 -11.33
CA LEU A 28 13.69 -3.31 -10.07
C LEU A 28 13.62 -4.84 -10.17
N ILE A 29 13.12 -5.40 -11.28
CA ILE A 29 13.09 -6.85 -11.52
C ILE A 29 14.51 -7.42 -11.45
N LYS A 30 15.47 -6.83 -12.19
CA LYS A 30 16.88 -7.27 -12.19
C LYS A 30 17.50 -7.18 -10.79
N GLN A 31 17.23 -6.10 -10.04
CA GLN A 31 17.72 -5.95 -8.67
C GLN A 31 17.12 -6.99 -7.72
N GLN A 32 15.83 -7.32 -7.86
CA GLN A 32 15.19 -8.35 -7.05
C GLN A 32 15.72 -9.75 -7.37
N CYS A 33 15.95 -10.08 -8.65
CA CYS A 33 16.64 -11.31 -9.04
C CYS A 33 18.03 -11.44 -8.40
N ALA A 34 18.83 -10.37 -8.45
CA ALA A 34 20.17 -10.37 -7.82
C ALA A 34 20.12 -10.66 -6.31
N ARG A 35 19.08 -10.18 -5.61
CA ARG A 35 18.84 -10.51 -4.19
C ARG A 35 18.42 -11.96 -4.00
N TYR A 36 17.62 -12.52 -4.89
CA TYR A 36 17.23 -13.93 -4.82
C TYR A 36 18.39 -14.88 -5.03
N SER A 37 19.35 -14.53 -5.90
CA SER A 37 20.56 -15.33 -6.10
C SER A 37 21.41 -15.48 -4.83
N GLN A 38 21.27 -14.58 -3.86
CA GLN A 38 21.93 -14.67 -2.55
C GLN A 38 21.19 -15.61 -1.59
N ASN A 39 19.90 -15.85 -1.81
CA ASN A 39 19.03 -16.66 -0.95
C ASN A 39 18.72 -18.00 -1.62
N LYS A 40 19.42 -19.06 -1.23
CA LYS A 40 19.17 -20.41 -1.77
C LYS A 40 17.87 -21.01 -1.23
N GLY A 41 17.16 -21.77 -2.08
CA GLY A 41 16.02 -22.59 -1.66
C GLY A 41 14.69 -21.86 -1.52
N LEU A 42 14.51 -20.73 -2.21
CA LEU A 42 13.22 -20.01 -2.24
C LEU A 42 12.15 -20.84 -2.94
N LEU A 43 11.03 -21.06 -2.26
CA LEU A 43 9.85 -21.67 -2.88
C LEU A 43 9.21 -20.70 -3.91
N VAL A 44 9.15 -19.42 -3.57
CA VAL A 44 8.48 -18.37 -4.35
C VAL A 44 9.40 -17.17 -4.53
N TYR A 45 9.45 -16.63 -5.75
CA TYR A 45 10.14 -15.41 -6.13
C TYR A 45 9.12 -14.29 -6.33
N THR A 46 9.03 -13.38 -5.36
CA THR A 46 7.96 -12.36 -5.28
C THR A 46 8.40 -10.99 -5.76
N PHE A 47 8.05 -10.67 -7.01
CA PHE A 47 8.38 -9.41 -7.64
C PHE A 47 7.45 -8.27 -7.22
N LYS A 48 8.01 -7.23 -6.61
CA LYS A 48 7.25 -6.03 -6.22
C LYS A 48 7.44 -4.92 -7.25
N LEU A 49 6.35 -4.49 -7.86
CA LEU A 49 6.35 -3.49 -8.92
C LEU A 49 5.51 -2.28 -8.51
N LEU A 50 6.00 -1.08 -8.79
CA LEU A 50 5.27 0.16 -8.58
C LEU A 50 4.60 0.54 -9.90
N ILE A 51 3.28 0.71 -9.88
CA ILE A 51 2.54 1.10 -11.09
C ILE A 51 1.86 2.45 -10.85
N ASP A 52 2.10 3.37 -11.77
CA ASP A 52 1.31 4.59 -11.97
C ASP A 52 0.15 4.30 -12.93
N PRO A 53 -1.10 4.22 -12.45
CA PRO A 53 -2.25 3.97 -13.31
C PRO A 53 -2.44 5.04 -14.38
N ILE A 54 -2.00 6.28 -14.15
CA ILE A 54 -2.17 7.37 -15.12
C ILE A 54 -1.31 7.08 -16.35
N LEU A 55 0.01 6.93 -16.16
CA LEU A 55 0.93 6.57 -17.23
C LEU A 55 0.53 5.25 -17.91
N PHE A 56 0.10 4.26 -17.12
CA PHE A 56 -0.33 2.96 -17.63
C PHE A 56 -1.55 3.09 -18.57
N THR A 57 -2.49 3.98 -18.23
CA THR A 57 -3.68 4.27 -19.04
C THR A 57 -3.34 5.09 -20.29
N GLU A 58 -2.39 6.03 -20.19
CA GLU A 58 -1.91 6.81 -21.34
C GLU A 58 -1.23 5.93 -22.39
N MET A 59 -0.44 4.95 -21.95
CA MET A 59 0.22 4.01 -22.87
C MET A 59 -0.77 3.02 -23.50
N ASN A 60 -1.73 2.52 -22.72
CA ASN A 60 -2.81 1.68 -23.24
C ASN A 60 -4.06 1.80 -22.35
N ALA A 61 -5.07 2.49 -22.86
CA ALA A 61 -6.29 2.79 -22.12
C ALA A 61 -7.04 1.53 -21.66
N GLU A 62 -7.01 0.46 -22.45
CA GLU A 62 -7.69 -0.79 -22.09
C GLU A 62 -6.97 -1.54 -20.97
N LEU A 63 -5.64 -1.55 -21.01
CA LEU A 63 -4.81 -2.13 -19.97
C LEU A 63 -4.95 -1.33 -18.66
N GLY A 64 -4.98 0.00 -18.74
CA GLY A 64 -5.29 0.88 -17.61
C GLY A 64 -6.68 0.63 -17.01
N ASN A 65 -7.71 0.54 -17.86
CA ASN A 65 -9.06 0.22 -17.41
C ASN A 65 -9.14 -1.18 -16.77
N SER A 66 -8.41 -2.15 -17.32
CA SER A 66 -8.32 -3.51 -16.77
C SER A 66 -7.61 -3.51 -15.42
N LEU A 67 -6.57 -2.69 -15.23
CA LEU A 67 -5.87 -2.58 -13.95
C LEU A 67 -6.81 -2.06 -12.85
N LEU A 68 -7.65 -1.09 -13.16
CA LEU A 68 -8.52 -0.43 -12.19
C LEU A 68 -9.76 -1.27 -11.84
N ASN A 69 -10.31 -2.03 -12.78
CA ASN A 69 -11.57 -2.79 -12.60
C ASN A 69 -11.37 -4.31 -12.45
N SER A 70 -10.33 -4.87 -13.06
CA SER A 70 -10.00 -6.30 -13.06
C SER A 70 -8.52 -6.54 -12.74
N PRO A 71 -8.02 -6.09 -11.56
CA PRO A 71 -6.60 -6.09 -11.25
C PRO A 71 -5.95 -7.47 -11.30
N ASN A 72 -6.69 -8.54 -10.99
CA ASN A 72 -6.17 -9.90 -11.01
C ASN A 72 -5.75 -10.36 -12.41
N ASP A 73 -6.50 -9.95 -13.44
CA ASP A 73 -6.18 -10.30 -14.83
C ASP A 73 -4.90 -9.61 -15.28
N VAL A 74 -4.72 -8.35 -14.87
CA VAL A 74 -3.49 -7.59 -15.14
C VAL A 74 -2.31 -8.14 -14.34
N ILE A 75 -2.48 -8.48 -13.07
CA ILE A 75 -1.43 -9.12 -12.25
C ILE A 75 -0.99 -10.44 -12.90
N PHE A 76 -1.93 -11.25 -13.40
CA PHE A 76 -1.61 -12.48 -14.11
C PHE A 76 -0.82 -12.22 -15.39
N LEU A 77 -1.24 -11.24 -16.19
CA LEU A 77 -0.53 -10.87 -17.41
C LEU A 77 0.89 -10.34 -17.12
N VAL A 78 1.04 -9.49 -16.10
CA VAL A 78 2.36 -9.00 -15.66
C VAL A 78 3.21 -10.16 -15.15
N LYS A 79 2.64 -11.12 -14.43
CA LYS A 79 3.34 -12.34 -14.01
C LYS A 79 3.84 -13.16 -15.21
N GLU A 80 3.04 -13.33 -16.26
CA GLU A 80 3.49 -13.96 -17.52
C GLU A 80 4.70 -13.23 -18.11
N VAL A 81 4.61 -11.90 -18.24
CA VAL A 81 5.69 -11.08 -18.79
C VAL A 81 6.97 -11.16 -17.93
N VAL A 82 6.86 -11.07 -16.59
CA VAL A 82 7.99 -11.19 -15.67
C VAL A 82 8.64 -12.56 -15.78
N PHE A 83 7.86 -13.64 -15.81
CA PHE A 83 8.39 -14.99 -15.98
C PHE A 83 9.18 -15.14 -17.30
N GLN A 84 8.64 -14.61 -18.40
CA GLN A 84 9.33 -14.63 -19.69
C GLN A 84 10.63 -13.82 -19.66
N ILE A 85 10.61 -12.59 -19.12
CA ILE A 85 11.81 -11.75 -18.99
C ILE A 85 12.90 -12.48 -18.20
N VAL A 86 12.53 -13.05 -17.05
CA VAL A 86 13.48 -13.72 -16.16
C VAL A 86 14.06 -14.98 -16.81
N THR A 87 13.25 -15.72 -17.55
CA THR A 87 13.69 -16.94 -18.26
C THR A 87 14.58 -16.59 -19.44
N LEU A 88 14.18 -15.63 -20.28
CA LEU A 88 14.92 -15.23 -21.48
C LEU A 88 16.26 -14.55 -21.16
N LEU A 89 16.32 -13.81 -20.07
CA LEU A 89 17.54 -13.13 -19.61
C LEU A 89 18.35 -13.99 -18.62
N GLU A 90 17.93 -15.23 -18.36
CA GLU A 90 18.60 -16.17 -17.44
C GLU A 90 18.89 -15.55 -16.06
N LEU A 91 17.94 -14.76 -15.54
CA LEU A 91 18.11 -14.02 -14.28
C LEU A 91 17.89 -14.87 -13.03
N LEU A 92 17.24 -16.03 -13.18
CA LEU A 92 16.98 -17.00 -12.13
C LEU A 92 17.44 -18.39 -12.59
N PRO A 93 17.57 -19.37 -11.66
CA PRO A 93 17.91 -20.74 -12.02
C PRO A 93 16.94 -21.34 -13.05
N VAL A 94 17.46 -22.20 -13.92
CA VAL A 94 16.71 -22.79 -15.06
C VAL A 94 15.55 -23.66 -14.59
N GLU A 95 15.58 -24.15 -13.35
CA GLU A 95 14.57 -25.02 -12.75
C GLU A 95 13.33 -24.25 -12.23
N VAL A 96 13.36 -22.91 -12.25
CA VAL A 96 12.24 -22.10 -11.76
C VAL A 96 11.02 -22.25 -12.67
N THR A 97 9.90 -22.68 -12.10
CA THR A 97 8.64 -22.84 -12.82
C THR A 97 7.74 -21.61 -12.68
N PHE A 98 6.81 -21.43 -13.63
CA PHE A 98 5.84 -20.32 -13.60
C PHE A 98 5.04 -20.20 -12.27
N PRO A 99 4.60 -21.28 -11.60
CA PRO A 99 3.97 -21.21 -10.29
C PRO A 99 4.84 -20.57 -9.19
N GLN A 100 6.17 -20.63 -9.30
CA GLN A 100 7.09 -20.03 -8.33
C GLN A 100 7.20 -18.52 -8.46
N ILE A 101 6.76 -17.92 -9.57
CA ILE A 101 6.76 -16.46 -9.74
C ILE A 101 5.52 -15.88 -9.06
N SER A 102 5.71 -14.88 -8.20
CA SER A 102 4.63 -14.06 -7.66
C SER A 102 4.88 -12.60 -8.04
N VAL A 103 3.82 -11.84 -8.32
CA VAL A 103 3.91 -10.42 -8.60
C VAL A 103 2.97 -9.68 -7.66
N ILE A 104 3.50 -8.66 -6.99
CA ILE A 104 2.74 -7.70 -6.19
C ILE A 104 2.83 -6.35 -6.88
N ILE A 105 1.69 -5.89 -7.39
CA ILE A 105 1.55 -4.54 -7.95
C ILE A 105 1.14 -3.60 -6.82
N ARG A 106 1.90 -2.51 -6.62
CA ARG A 106 1.57 -1.43 -5.69
C ARG A 106 1.26 -0.17 -6.50
N LEU A 107 0.06 0.38 -6.33
CA LEU A 107 -0.35 1.61 -7.00
C LEU A 107 0.23 2.81 -6.26
N ILE A 108 0.89 3.71 -6.99
CA ILE A 108 1.41 4.95 -6.39
C ILE A 108 0.30 5.96 -6.07
N GLN A 109 -0.76 5.97 -6.87
CA GLN A 109 -1.93 6.83 -6.71
C GLN A 109 -3.13 6.23 -7.44
N LEU A 110 -4.34 6.68 -7.11
CA LEU A 110 -5.50 6.49 -7.98
C LEU A 110 -5.75 7.75 -8.80
N PRO A 111 -6.13 7.63 -10.09
CA PRO A 111 -6.53 8.78 -10.90
C PRO A 111 -7.68 9.55 -10.23
N SER A 112 -7.67 10.88 -10.35
CA SER A 112 -8.72 11.75 -9.80
C SER A 112 -10.12 11.46 -10.37
N LEU A 113 -10.21 10.86 -11.55
CA LEU A 113 -11.46 10.37 -12.14
C LEU A 113 -12.13 9.28 -11.28
N CYS A 114 -11.35 8.60 -10.43
CA CYS A 114 -11.83 7.59 -9.49
C CYS A 114 -12.36 8.19 -8.17
N GLN A 115 -12.65 9.50 -8.11
CA GLN A 115 -13.23 10.15 -6.93
C GLN A 115 -14.51 9.44 -6.43
N SER A 116 -15.27 8.80 -7.32
CA SER A 116 -16.43 7.97 -6.98
C SER A 116 -16.10 6.75 -6.09
N ASN A 117 -14.84 6.30 -6.12
CA ASN A 117 -14.30 5.16 -5.39
C ASN A 117 -13.59 5.60 -4.09
N THR A 118 -13.77 6.86 -3.69
CA THR A 118 -13.30 7.35 -2.39
C THR A 118 -14.30 6.99 -1.30
N ILE A 119 -13.81 6.33 -0.26
CA ILE A 119 -14.57 5.97 0.94
C ILE A 119 -14.47 7.12 1.94
N GLN A 120 -15.61 7.73 2.25
CA GLN A 120 -15.72 8.83 3.21
C GLN A 120 -16.53 8.42 4.45
N SER A 121 -17.17 7.26 4.42
CA SER A 121 -18.07 6.75 5.46
C SER A 121 -18.21 5.22 5.38
N SER A 122 -18.72 4.57 6.42
CA SER A 122 -19.03 3.13 6.38
C SER A 122 -20.15 2.80 5.38
N THR A 123 -21.06 3.74 5.10
CA THR A 123 -22.07 3.58 4.05
C THR A 123 -21.46 3.53 2.65
N ASP A 124 -20.38 4.27 2.40
CA ASP A 124 -19.65 4.17 1.13
C ASP A 124 -19.01 2.80 0.95
N LEU A 125 -18.45 2.23 2.02
CA LEU A 125 -17.86 0.89 1.97
C LEU A 125 -18.91 -0.16 1.53
N SER A 126 -20.12 -0.12 2.10
CA SER A 126 -21.22 -1.00 1.70
C SER A 126 -21.64 -0.80 0.24
N ARG A 127 -21.82 0.45 -0.18
CA ARG A 127 -22.21 0.82 -1.55
C ARG A 127 -21.17 0.38 -2.58
N LEU A 128 -19.90 0.63 -2.30
CA LEU A 128 -18.78 0.32 -3.20
C LEU A 128 -18.41 -1.15 -3.16
N SER A 129 -18.91 -1.92 -2.20
CA SER A 129 -18.63 -3.36 -2.10
C SER A 129 -19.09 -4.18 -3.31
N ALA A 130 -19.98 -3.65 -4.15
CA ALA A 130 -20.41 -4.26 -5.40
C ALA A 130 -19.45 -3.99 -6.57
N ILE A 131 -18.53 -3.03 -6.42
CA ILE A 131 -17.57 -2.67 -7.46
C ILE A 131 -16.37 -3.61 -7.37
N HIS A 132 -15.99 -4.15 -8.52
CA HIS A 132 -14.71 -4.83 -8.70
C HIS A 132 -13.69 -3.76 -9.07
N GLY A 133 -12.82 -3.38 -8.14
CA GLY A 133 -11.80 -2.37 -8.40
C GLY A 133 -11.21 -1.72 -7.16
N PHE A 134 -10.20 -0.87 -7.38
CA PHE A 134 -9.54 -0.15 -6.30
C PHE A 134 -10.38 0.98 -5.73
N VAL A 135 -10.33 1.10 -4.41
CA VAL A 135 -10.91 2.19 -3.61
C VAL A 135 -9.83 2.92 -2.84
N GLN A 136 -10.13 4.15 -2.44
CA GLN A 136 -9.23 4.98 -1.63
C GLN A 136 -9.92 5.48 -0.37
N ILE A 137 -9.20 5.49 0.74
CA ILE A 137 -9.63 6.11 2.00
C ILE A 137 -8.47 6.92 2.57
N SER A 138 -8.75 8.18 2.94
CA SER A 138 -7.82 9.02 3.68
C SER A 138 -8.40 9.28 5.06
N GLY A 139 -7.60 9.08 6.10
CA GLY A 139 -8.08 9.15 7.47
C GLY A 139 -7.00 8.93 8.53
N ILE A 140 -7.41 9.02 9.79
CA ILE A 140 -6.56 8.82 10.96
C ILE A 140 -6.71 7.39 11.46
N ILE A 141 -5.58 6.76 11.79
CA ILE A 141 -5.58 5.43 12.41
C ILE A 141 -5.87 5.56 13.91
N ILE A 142 -6.98 4.99 14.36
CA ILE A 142 -7.40 5.06 15.77
C ILE A 142 -7.21 3.74 16.53
N GLY A 143 -6.96 2.65 15.82
CA GLY A 143 -6.81 1.32 16.39
C GLY A 143 -5.93 0.45 15.52
N MET A 144 -5.20 -0.47 16.14
CA MET A 144 -4.27 -1.36 15.47
C MET A 144 -4.16 -2.66 16.26
N THR A 145 -4.24 -3.79 15.58
CA THR A 145 -4.01 -5.09 16.22
C THR A 145 -2.52 -5.35 16.38
N ALA A 146 -2.16 -6.27 17.26
CA ALA A 146 -0.81 -6.85 17.22
C ALA A 146 -0.57 -7.53 15.85
N SER A 147 0.71 -7.54 15.43
CA SER A 147 1.11 -8.29 14.24
C SER A 147 0.84 -9.78 14.44
N SER A 148 0.22 -10.41 13.45
CA SER A 148 -0.05 -11.85 13.44
C SER A 148 0.46 -12.46 12.14
N LYS A 149 0.66 -13.78 12.12
CA LYS A 149 1.15 -14.48 10.92
C LYS A 149 -0.01 -14.98 10.06
N TYR A 150 0.21 -15.01 8.76
CA TYR A 150 -0.66 -15.67 7.79
C TYR A 150 0.16 -16.48 6.78
N THR A 151 -0.46 -17.48 6.16
CA THR A 151 0.19 -18.26 5.10
C THR A 151 0.22 -17.44 3.81
N GLN A 152 1.40 -16.93 3.47
CA GLN A 152 1.61 -16.18 2.23
C GLN A 152 1.73 -17.13 1.04
N SER A 153 2.41 -18.26 1.20
CA SER A 153 2.47 -19.29 0.17
C SER A 153 2.60 -20.69 0.74
N THR A 154 2.17 -21.68 -0.04
CA THR A 154 2.34 -23.10 0.28
C THR A 154 2.47 -23.91 -1.01
N LYS A 155 2.97 -25.13 -0.86
CA LYS A 155 3.12 -26.10 -1.95
C LYS A 155 2.15 -27.25 -1.77
N TYR A 156 1.65 -27.75 -2.87
CA TYR A 156 0.86 -28.97 -2.95
C TYR A 156 1.58 -30.00 -3.83
N ARG A 157 1.29 -31.27 -3.58
CA ARG A 157 1.81 -32.39 -4.37
C ARG A 157 0.72 -33.42 -4.62
N CYS A 158 0.82 -34.13 -5.74
CA CYS A 158 0.01 -35.31 -5.97
C CYS A 158 0.43 -36.42 -5.00
N PRO A 159 -0.49 -37.16 -4.36
CA PRO A 159 -0.13 -38.29 -3.50
C PRO A 159 0.42 -39.50 -4.27
N ASP A 160 0.16 -39.58 -5.59
CA ASP A 160 0.65 -40.66 -6.44
C ASP A 160 2.11 -40.41 -6.85
N VAL A 161 3.05 -41.22 -6.36
CA VAL A 161 4.50 -41.05 -6.59
C VAL A 161 4.87 -41.14 -8.07
N GLU A 162 4.15 -41.96 -8.84
CA GLU A 162 4.38 -42.14 -10.27
C GLU A 162 3.80 -41.00 -11.12
N CYS A 163 3.02 -40.10 -10.52
CA CYS A 163 2.44 -38.97 -11.22
C CYS A 163 3.46 -37.83 -11.35
N GLU A 164 3.53 -37.19 -12.52
CA GLU A 164 4.34 -35.98 -12.76
C GLU A 164 4.04 -34.87 -11.75
N GLY A 165 2.79 -34.81 -11.26
CA GLY A 165 2.37 -33.86 -10.24
C GLY A 165 2.89 -34.14 -8.82
N HIS A 166 3.58 -35.25 -8.57
CA HIS A 166 4.18 -35.55 -7.26
C HIS A 166 5.46 -34.74 -7.02
N HIS A 167 6.25 -34.58 -8.07
CA HIS A 167 7.58 -34.00 -8.01
C HIS A 167 7.59 -32.54 -8.50
N GLY A 168 8.62 -31.80 -8.10
CA GLY A 168 8.83 -30.42 -8.54
C GLY A 168 7.86 -29.41 -7.92
N ASN A 169 7.73 -28.26 -8.59
CA ASN A 169 7.04 -27.07 -8.09
C ASN A 169 5.84 -26.70 -8.98
N GLN A 170 5.01 -27.69 -9.31
CA GLN A 170 3.86 -27.53 -10.21
C GLN A 170 2.65 -26.88 -9.53
N PHE A 171 2.47 -27.13 -8.22
CA PHE A 171 1.28 -26.68 -7.50
C PHE A 171 1.66 -25.79 -6.33
N ILE A 172 2.12 -24.58 -6.63
CA ILE A 172 2.36 -23.55 -5.62
C ILE A 172 1.19 -22.60 -5.60
N ARG A 173 0.69 -22.31 -4.39
CA ARG A 173 -0.31 -21.28 -4.17
C ARG A 173 0.31 -20.15 -3.38
N VAL A 174 0.07 -18.95 -3.87
CA VAL A 174 0.43 -17.69 -3.21
C VAL A 174 -0.86 -16.95 -2.90
N HIS A 175 -0.88 -16.26 -1.77
CA HIS A 175 -1.95 -15.37 -1.40
C HIS A 175 -2.15 -14.29 -2.47
N VAL A 176 -3.41 -14.02 -2.82
CA VAL A 176 -3.79 -13.01 -3.80
C VAL A 176 -4.53 -11.90 -3.04
N THR A 177 -4.17 -10.64 -3.32
CA THR A 177 -4.83 -9.48 -2.71
C THR A 177 -6.34 -9.51 -2.95
N GLY A 178 -7.12 -9.32 -1.89
CA GLY A 178 -8.59 -9.40 -1.91
C GLY A 178 -9.13 -10.81 -1.59
N ALA A 179 -8.27 -11.84 -1.57
CA ALA A 179 -8.67 -13.19 -1.19
C ALA A 179 -8.60 -13.40 0.33
N SER A 180 -9.44 -14.28 0.86
CA SER A 180 -9.29 -14.75 2.23
C SER A 180 -8.14 -15.76 2.37
N GLU A 181 -7.69 -16.00 3.60
CA GLU A 181 -6.70 -17.04 3.89
C GLU A 181 -7.25 -18.46 3.59
N THR A 182 -8.55 -18.67 3.79
CA THR A 182 -9.24 -19.93 3.44
C THR A 182 -9.35 -20.14 1.93
N GLN A 183 -9.35 -19.08 1.13
CA GLN A 183 -9.27 -19.17 -0.33
C GLN A 183 -7.84 -19.47 -0.81
N THR A 184 -6.83 -19.12 -0.01
CA THR A 184 -5.42 -19.39 -0.30
C THR A 184 -5.07 -20.85 0.00
N ILE A 185 -5.42 -21.34 1.20
CA ILE A 185 -5.21 -22.73 1.63
C ILE A 185 -6.49 -23.52 1.40
N ARG A 186 -6.49 -24.32 0.34
CA ARG A 186 -7.63 -25.13 -0.07
C ARG A 186 -7.33 -26.60 0.11
N SER A 187 -8.36 -27.37 0.46
CA SER A 187 -8.25 -28.82 0.57
C SER A 187 -8.86 -29.52 -0.64
N ASP A 188 -9.59 -28.83 -1.50
CA ASP A 188 -10.39 -29.37 -2.61
C ASP A 188 -9.68 -29.23 -3.98
N LEU A 189 -8.36 -29.19 -3.97
CA LEU A 189 -7.56 -29.06 -5.20
C LEU A 189 -7.30 -30.42 -5.83
N SER A 190 -7.33 -30.48 -7.16
CA SER A 190 -7.06 -31.70 -7.93
C SER A 190 -5.84 -31.52 -8.83
N CYS A 191 -5.07 -32.60 -8.98
CA CYS A 191 -3.91 -32.68 -9.85
C CYS A 191 -4.35 -32.56 -11.31
N THR A 192 -3.69 -31.71 -12.09
CA THR A 192 -4.00 -31.53 -13.52
C THR A 192 -3.61 -32.73 -14.38
N PHE A 193 -2.77 -33.64 -13.89
CA PHE A 193 -2.27 -34.80 -14.64
C PHE A 193 -3.13 -36.05 -14.45
N CYS A 194 -3.48 -36.37 -13.20
CA CYS A 194 -4.20 -37.61 -12.86
C CYS A 194 -5.54 -37.37 -12.16
N TRP A 195 -5.94 -36.10 -11.97
CA TRP A 195 -7.20 -35.68 -11.34
C TRP A 195 -7.40 -36.09 -9.88
N ARG A 196 -6.42 -36.75 -9.25
CA ARG A 196 -6.44 -37.04 -7.82
C ARG A 196 -6.33 -35.77 -6.99
N ARG A 197 -6.90 -35.82 -5.79
CA ARG A 197 -6.82 -34.73 -4.81
C ARG A 197 -5.36 -34.46 -4.42
N LEU A 198 -4.96 -33.20 -4.46
CA LEU A 198 -3.63 -32.75 -4.04
C LEU A 198 -3.52 -32.69 -2.52
N GLU A 199 -2.34 -33.00 -2.00
CA GLU A 199 -2.00 -32.89 -0.58
C GLU A 199 -1.09 -31.69 -0.35
N GLU A 200 -1.37 -30.93 0.72
CA GLU A 200 -0.54 -29.80 1.10
C GLU A 200 0.75 -30.27 1.77
N GLU A 201 1.89 -29.78 1.29
CA GLU A 201 3.20 -29.97 1.90
C GLU A 201 3.43 -28.88 2.95
N LYS A 202 2.91 -29.10 4.17
CA LYS A 202 2.89 -28.10 5.25
C LYS A 202 4.27 -27.55 5.64
N SER A 203 5.32 -28.34 5.47
CA SER A 203 6.72 -27.92 5.69
C SER A 203 7.17 -26.81 4.74
N CYS A 204 6.53 -26.70 3.57
CA CYS A 204 6.77 -25.65 2.59
C CYS A 204 5.89 -24.41 2.79
N ARG A 205 5.15 -24.31 3.90
CA ARG A 205 4.43 -23.07 4.21
C ARG A 205 5.41 -21.95 4.51
N TYR A 206 5.26 -20.87 3.76
CA TYR A 206 5.89 -19.61 4.08
C TYR A 206 4.87 -18.69 4.74
N LEU A 207 5.20 -18.23 5.95
CA LEU A 207 4.35 -17.34 6.73
C LEU A 207 4.85 -15.90 6.65
N SER A 208 3.94 -14.96 6.49
CA SER A 208 4.24 -13.54 6.52
C SER A 208 3.37 -12.80 7.54
N GLU A 209 3.60 -11.50 7.70
CA GLU A 209 2.96 -10.65 8.70
C GLU A 209 1.68 -10.01 8.16
N LYS A 210 0.66 -9.96 9.02
CA LYS A 210 -0.56 -9.22 8.80
C LYS A 210 -0.94 -8.43 10.05
N MET A 211 -1.65 -7.34 9.83
CA MET A 211 -2.16 -6.45 10.87
C MET A 211 -3.49 -5.88 10.39
N VAL A 212 -4.38 -5.59 11.33
CA VAL A 212 -5.62 -4.86 11.05
C VAL A 212 -5.52 -3.50 11.71
N ILE A 213 -5.77 -2.45 10.93
CA ILE A 213 -5.87 -1.07 11.42
C ILE A 213 -7.33 -0.60 11.30
N GLU A 214 -7.72 0.31 12.18
CA GLU A 214 -9.05 0.94 12.19
C GLU A 214 -8.89 2.40 11.78
N VAL A 215 -9.43 2.75 10.60
CA VAL A 215 -9.26 4.07 9.98
C VAL A 215 -10.54 4.88 10.09
N VAL A 216 -10.45 6.10 10.63
CA VAL A 216 -11.56 7.08 10.63
C VAL A 216 -11.37 8.06 9.46
N PRO A 217 -12.31 8.11 8.48
CA PRO A 217 -12.20 8.98 7.31
C PRO A 217 -12.10 10.48 7.63
N ASP A 218 -11.33 11.21 6.80
CA ASP A 218 -11.04 12.64 6.97
C ASP A 218 -12.26 13.57 6.99
N LYS A 219 -13.29 13.25 6.20
CA LYS A 219 -14.50 14.07 6.06
C LYS A 219 -15.18 14.36 7.39
N LEU A 220 -14.92 13.52 8.39
CA LEU A 220 -15.48 13.64 9.72
C LEU A 220 -14.81 14.74 10.56
N TYR A 221 -13.62 15.21 10.16
CA TYR A 221 -12.89 16.32 10.79
C TYR A 221 -13.09 17.65 10.04
N SER A 222 -13.47 17.58 8.76
CA SER A 222 -13.66 18.74 7.88
C SER A 222 -15.00 19.43 8.16
N SER A 223 -14.95 20.45 9.02
CA SER A 223 -15.96 21.51 9.23
C SER A 223 -17.26 21.12 9.93
N GLY A 224 -17.36 21.51 11.21
CA GLY A 224 -18.58 22.07 11.83
C GLY A 224 -19.90 21.30 11.72
N ALA A 225 -19.87 20.01 11.39
CA ALA A 225 -21.07 19.22 11.18
C ALA A 225 -21.75 18.98 12.52
N SER A 226 -22.76 19.81 12.80
CA SER A 226 -23.77 19.68 13.85
C SER A 226 -24.68 18.47 13.64
N ASN A 227 -24.10 17.32 13.32
CA ASN A 227 -24.85 16.11 13.01
C ASN A 227 -24.45 14.99 13.95
N SER A 228 -25.45 14.43 14.63
CA SER A 228 -25.37 13.31 15.58
C SER A 228 -25.07 11.95 14.91
N TYR A 229 -24.21 11.92 13.90
CA TYR A 229 -23.87 10.67 13.22
C TYR A 229 -22.80 9.91 14.00
N ARG A 230 -23.02 8.61 14.16
CA ARG A 230 -22.04 7.68 14.72
C ARG A 230 -20.86 7.59 13.76
N ILE A 231 -19.70 8.04 14.23
CA ILE A 231 -18.43 7.84 13.55
C ILE A 231 -18.07 6.36 13.67
N GLN A 232 -17.88 5.69 12.53
CA GLN A 232 -17.48 4.30 12.47
C GLN A 232 -16.11 4.21 11.78
N ALA A 233 -15.17 3.59 12.47
CA ALA A 233 -13.90 3.23 11.87
C ALA A 233 -14.09 2.10 10.85
N ILE A 234 -13.23 2.11 9.84
CA ILE A 234 -13.24 1.13 8.76
C ILE A 234 -12.02 0.22 8.93
N PRO A 235 -12.21 -1.10 9.04
CA PRO A 235 -11.11 -2.03 9.18
C PRO A 235 -10.34 -2.14 7.87
N VAL A 236 -9.02 -2.04 7.96
CA VAL A 236 -8.09 -2.20 6.84
C VAL A 236 -7.05 -3.27 7.18
N TYR A 237 -6.95 -4.29 6.34
CA TYR A 237 -5.92 -5.32 6.41
C TYR A 237 -4.64 -4.84 5.74
N LEU A 238 -3.55 -4.84 6.51
CA LEU A 238 -2.19 -4.63 6.03
C LEU A 238 -1.46 -5.98 6.02
N ARG A 239 -0.64 -6.22 4.98
CA ARG A 239 0.14 -7.45 4.83
C ARG A 239 1.56 -7.19 4.37
N ASP A 240 2.47 -8.07 4.73
CA ASP A 240 3.86 -8.03 4.29
C ASP A 240 4.56 -6.72 4.68
N ASP A 241 5.17 -6.04 3.72
CA ASP A 241 5.98 -4.84 3.90
C ASP A 241 5.18 -3.61 4.33
N ILE A 242 3.90 -3.52 3.98
CA ILE A 242 3.06 -2.37 4.33
C ILE A 242 2.56 -2.40 5.78
N THR A 243 2.92 -3.43 6.56
CA THR A 243 2.68 -3.47 8.01
C THR A 243 3.69 -2.64 8.80
N ARG A 244 4.82 -2.27 8.17
CA ARG A 244 5.93 -1.57 8.82
C ARG A 244 5.76 -0.05 8.70
N GLY A 245 6.09 0.68 9.77
CA GLY A 245 6.04 2.16 9.76
C GLY A 245 4.64 2.76 9.85
N VAL A 246 3.65 1.96 10.24
CA VAL A 246 2.28 2.44 10.49
C VAL A 246 2.13 2.77 11.97
N GLU A 247 1.66 3.98 12.26
CA GLU A 247 1.59 4.54 13.61
C GLU A 247 0.14 4.92 13.97
N LEU A 248 -0.19 4.76 15.26
CA LEU A 248 -1.47 5.20 15.82
C LEU A 248 -1.52 6.74 15.89
N GLY A 249 -2.69 7.32 15.62
CA GLY A 249 -2.92 8.77 15.67
C GLY A 249 -2.46 9.53 14.42
N GLU A 250 -1.75 8.87 13.51
CA GLU A 250 -1.25 9.45 12.29
C GLU A 250 -2.25 9.33 11.14
N LYS A 251 -2.11 10.24 10.16
CA LYS A 251 -2.96 10.30 8.97
C LYS A 251 -2.35 9.54 7.82
N TYR A 252 -3.15 8.71 7.16
CA TYR A 252 -2.72 7.92 6.01
C TYR A 252 -3.74 7.98 4.87
N ASN A 253 -3.22 7.87 3.66
CA ASN A 253 -3.98 7.58 2.46
C ASN A 253 -3.77 6.11 2.09
N VAL A 254 -4.85 5.34 2.06
CA VAL A 254 -4.86 3.91 1.76
C VAL A 254 -5.55 3.69 0.43
N ILE A 255 -4.89 2.95 -0.46
CA ILE A 255 -5.47 2.39 -1.68
C ILE A 255 -5.65 0.91 -1.46
N GLY A 256 -6.81 0.33 -1.78
CA GLY A 256 -7.05 -1.09 -1.54
C GLY A 256 -8.23 -1.65 -2.30
N LEU A 257 -8.49 -2.94 -2.07
CA LEU A 257 -9.66 -3.65 -2.59
C LEU A 257 -10.64 -3.91 -1.45
N ILE A 258 -11.94 -3.81 -1.71
CA ILE A 258 -12.94 -4.17 -0.70
C ILE A 258 -13.00 -5.69 -0.59
N ARG A 259 -12.80 -6.18 0.63
CA ARG A 259 -12.93 -7.59 0.99
C ARG A 259 -14.23 -7.82 1.74
N LYS A 260 -14.93 -8.89 1.37
CA LYS A 260 -16.13 -9.39 2.05
C LYS A 260 -15.81 -10.69 2.76
N ASP A 261 -15.86 -10.66 4.08
CA ASP A 261 -15.72 -11.87 4.90
C ASP A 261 -17.10 -12.31 5.38
N ILE A 262 -17.53 -13.50 4.94
CA ILE A 262 -18.80 -14.10 5.33
C ILE A 262 -18.52 -15.13 6.43
N MET A 263 -19.01 -14.86 7.64
CA MET A 263 -18.89 -15.74 8.80
C MET A 263 -20.28 -16.17 9.27
N GLY A 264 -20.81 -17.22 8.65
CA GLY A 264 -22.20 -17.63 8.83
C GLY A 264 -23.15 -16.59 8.26
N GLU A 265 -24.03 -16.04 9.09
CA GLU A 265 -24.97 -14.97 8.71
C GLU A 265 -24.35 -13.56 8.76
N ASN A 266 -23.17 -13.43 9.38
CA ASN A 266 -22.51 -12.13 9.53
C ASN A 266 -21.63 -11.83 8.31
N ILE A 267 -21.84 -10.65 7.72
CA ILE A 267 -21.00 -10.11 6.66
C ILE A 267 -20.16 -8.98 7.24
N MET A 268 -18.84 -9.14 7.20
CA MET A 268 -17.89 -8.09 7.53
C MET A 268 -17.29 -7.53 6.25
N LEU A 269 -17.31 -6.21 6.13
CA LEU A 269 -16.63 -5.49 5.06
C LEU A 269 -15.34 -4.88 5.61
N ALA A 270 -14.26 -5.07 4.87
CA ALA A 270 -12.98 -4.46 5.17
C ALA A 270 -12.28 -4.04 3.88
N ILE A 271 -11.21 -3.28 3.99
CA ILE A 271 -10.34 -2.96 2.87
C ILE A 271 -9.07 -3.79 3.01
N GLU A 272 -8.64 -4.46 1.96
CA GLU A 272 -7.31 -5.04 1.89
C GLU A 272 -6.38 -4.06 1.17
N ALA A 273 -5.40 -3.54 1.90
CA ALA A 273 -4.54 -2.47 1.41
C ALA A 273 -3.62 -2.97 0.29
N ASN A 274 -3.73 -2.32 -0.86
CA ASN A 274 -2.76 -2.39 -1.94
C ASN A 274 -1.58 -1.47 -1.66
N ASN A 275 -1.81 -0.26 -1.17
CA ASN A 275 -0.74 0.64 -0.76
C ASN A 275 -1.22 1.53 0.38
N ILE A 276 -0.29 2.00 1.20
CA ILE A 276 -0.54 2.92 2.30
C ILE A 276 0.56 3.98 2.31
N MET A 277 0.17 5.24 2.37
CA MET A 277 1.08 6.37 2.35
C MET A 277 0.75 7.29 3.52
N LYS A 278 1.75 7.60 4.35
CA LYS A 278 1.58 8.58 5.43
C LYS A 278 1.30 9.93 4.79
N VAL A 279 0.17 10.54 5.14
CA VAL A 279 -0.13 11.91 4.76
C VAL A 279 0.66 12.78 5.73
N THR A 280 1.91 13.07 5.37
CA THR A 280 2.63 14.17 5.98
C THR A 280 1.81 15.41 5.70
N SER A 281 1.35 16.11 6.74
CA SER A 281 0.63 17.38 6.58
C SER A 281 1.44 18.30 5.67
N GLU A 282 1.05 18.36 4.39
CA GLU A 282 1.51 19.36 3.44
C GLU A 282 0.90 20.70 3.82
N THR A 283 1.32 21.23 4.96
CA THR A 283 1.18 22.63 5.37
C THR A 283 2.41 23.11 6.15
N ILE A 284 3.54 22.41 6.06
CA ILE A 284 4.79 23.15 5.94
C ILE A 284 4.96 23.29 4.44
N PRO A 285 4.60 24.43 3.82
CA PRO A 285 4.98 24.63 2.44
C PRO A 285 6.49 24.36 2.37
N THR A 286 6.92 23.51 1.45
CA THR A 286 8.32 23.32 1.07
C THR A 286 8.97 24.61 0.53
N PHE A 287 8.31 25.77 0.71
CA PHE A 287 8.72 27.12 0.31
C PHE A 287 9.52 27.89 1.36
N ALA A 288 10.08 27.22 2.37
CA ALA A 288 11.05 27.87 3.23
C ALA A 288 12.15 26.88 3.62
N THR A 289 13.01 26.52 2.65
CA THR A 289 14.39 26.11 2.96
C THR A 289 15.16 27.22 3.68
N GLU A 290 14.62 28.44 3.68
CA GLU A 290 15.19 29.63 4.30
C GLU A 290 14.15 30.31 5.22
N ILE A 291 14.58 30.65 6.43
CA ILE A 291 13.79 31.44 7.38
C ILE A 291 13.47 32.79 6.71
N PRO A 292 12.20 33.24 6.67
CA PRO A 292 11.84 34.51 6.05
C PRO A 292 12.69 35.65 6.60
N LYS A 293 13.24 36.48 5.71
CA LYS A 293 14.17 37.55 6.07
C LYS A 293 13.66 38.45 7.21
N VAL A 294 12.37 38.72 7.26
CA VAL A 294 11.72 39.49 8.33
C VAL A 294 11.95 38.88 9.73
N ILE A 295 11.92 37.55 9.85
CA ILE A 295 12.18 36.86 11.12
C ILE A 295 13.66 36.92 11.47
N THR A 296 14.54 36.80 10.48
CA THR A 296 15.99 36.93 10.66
C THR A 296 16.36 38.36 11.10
N ASP A 297 15.84 39.37 10.41
CA ASP A 297 16.05 40.78 10.74
C ASP A 297 15.52 41.09 12.15
N LEU A 298 14.33 40.60 12.49
CA LEU A 298 13.76 40.74 13.84
C LEU A 298 14.62 40.09 14.93
N TYR A 299 15.21 38.92 14.65
CA TYR A 299 16.11 38.25 15.57
C TYR A 299 17.39 39.07 15.79
N GLU A 300 18.01 39.55 14.70
CA GLU A 300 19.19 40.41 14.74
C GLU A 300 18.94 41.69 15.56
N ASP A 301 17.82 42.37 15.32
CA ASP A 301 17.42 43.59 16.03
C ASP A 301 17.16 43.35 17.52
N CYS A 302 16.72 42.14 17.87
CA CYS A 302 16.39 41.75 19.24
C CYS A 302 17.56 41.12 20.01
N LYS A 303 18.76 40.95 19.43
CA LYS A 303 19.90 40.26 20.05
C LYS A 303 20.34 40.85 21.40
N SER A 304 20.08 42.13 21.61
CA SER A 304 20.46 42.85 22.83
C SER A 304 19.67 42.41 24.08
N SER A 305 18.56 41.68 23.92
CA SER A 305 17.75 41.20 25.04
C SER A 305 17.27 39.76 24.81
N PRO A 306 17.47 38.86 25.78
CA PRO A 306 17.08 37.45 25.65
C PRO A 306 15.57 37.25 25.49
N TRP A 307 14.76 38.25 25.85
CA TRP A 307 13.29 38.16 25.80
C TRP A 307 12.67 38.99 24.69
N SER A 308 13.39 39.95 24.10
CA SER A 308 12.81 40.88 23.14
C SER A 308 12.29 40.16 21.90
N PHE A 309 13.05 39.19 21.39
CA PHE A 309 12.64 38.40 20.23
C PHE A 309 11.33 37.63 20.49
N VAL A 310 11.28 36.88 21.59
CA VAL A 310 10.12 36.07 21.98
C VAL A 310 8.90 36.95 22.27
N LEU A 311 9.09 38.11 22.90
CA LEU A 311 8.03 39.08 23.14
C LEU A 311 7.45 39.65 21.85
N ASN A 312 8.29 39.97 20.86
CA ASN A 312 7.83 40.45 19.56
C ASN A 312 7.07 39.36 18.79
N LEU A 313 7.52 38.10 18.84
CA LEU A 313 6.78 36.98 18.26
C LEU A 313 5.41 36.80 18.95
N ALA A 314 5.38 36.82 20.28
CA ALA A 314 4.14 36.69 21.04
C ALA A 314 3.19 37.86 20.83
N TYR A 315 3.70 39.06 20.55
CA TYR A 315 2.90 40.23 20.25
C TYR A 315 2.03 40.01 19.00
N SER A 316 2.62 39.44 17.95
CA SER A 316 1.97 39.18 16.66
C SER A 316 1.32 37.80 16.56
N PHE A 317 1.64 36.87 17.45
CA PHE A 317 1.10 35.50 17.42
C PHE A 317 -0.42 35.48 17.58
N ALA A 318 -1.12 34.70 16.74
CA ALA A 318 -2.57 34.54 16.76
C ALA A 318 -3.35 35.86 16.69
N ASP A 319 -2.87 36.82 15.89
CA ASP A 319 -3.53 38.10 15.61
C ASP A 319 -4.95 37.96 15.05
N GLN A 320 -5.22 36.87 14.32
CA GLN A 320 -6.55 36.49 13.83
C GLN A 320 -7.53 36.06 14.94
N ILE A 321 -7.04 35.72 16.12
CA ILE A 321 -7.85 35.25 17.27
C ILE A 321 -8.00 36.36 18.30
N CYS A 322 -6.94 37.12 18.57
CA CYS A 322 -6.98 38.22 19.53
C CYS A 322 -6.00 39.35 19.14
N PRO A 323 -6.35 40.62 19.44
CA PRO A 323 -5.55 41.77 19.03
C PRO A 323 -4.08 41.67 19.48
N PRO A 324 -3.14 42.26 18.71
CA PRO A 324 -1.73 42.30 19.10
C PRO A 324 -1.50 42.90 20.49
N GLY A 325 -0.53 42.36 21.22
CA GLY A 325 -0.21 42.80 22.60
C GLY A 325 -1.15 42.31 23.70
N THR A 326 -2.28 41.68 23.35
CA THR A 326 -3.16 41.04 24.34
C THR A 326 -2.69 39.63 24.69
N TYR A 327 -2.98 39.18 25.92
CA TYR A 327 -2.66 37.84 26.43
C TYR A 327 -1.19 37.41 26.22
N ILE A 328 -0.25 38.37 26.26
CA ILE A 328 1.14 38.17 25.86
C ILE A 328 1.83 37.00 26.60
N ARG A 329 1.54 36.82 27.89
CA ARG A 329 2.08 35.72 28.69
C ARG A 329 1.59 34.37 28.19
N LEU A 330 0.29 34.24 27.88
CA LEU A 330 -0.30 33.02 27.34
C LEU A 330 0.26 32.70 25.95
N LYS A 331 0.33 33.72 25.07
CA LYS A 331 0.93 33.58 23.73
C LYS A 331 2.39 33.14 23.81
N MET A 332 3.19 33.72 24.72
CA MET A 332 4.56 33.27 24.97
C MET A 332 4.61 31.82 25.47
N CYS A 333 3.77 31.43 26.43
CA CYS A 333 3.72 30.04 26.90
C CYS A 333 3.39 29.06 25.78
N ILE A 334 2.46 29.41 24.88
CA ILE A 334 2.10 28.58 23.72
C ILE A 334 3.27 28.48 22.75
N LEU A 335 3.92 29.60 22.40
CA LEU A 335 5.10 29.60 21.53
C LEU A 335 6.24 28.74 22.10
N LEU A 336 6.54 28.89 23.40
CA LEU A 336 7.54 28.08 24.07
C LEU A 336 7.16 26.59 24.07
N SER A 337 5.87 26.28 24.29
CA SER A 337 5.37 24.90 24.21
C SER A 337 5.55 24.30 22.82
N LEU A 338 5.31 25.07 21.75
CA LEU A 338 5.49 24.62 20.37
C LEU A 338 6.97 24.31 20.06
N VAL A 339 7.89 25.17 20.51
CA VAL A 339 9.34 24.94 20.34
C VAL A 339 9.80 23.69 21.09
N THR A 340 9.34 23.48 22.34
CA THR A 340 9.71 22.28 23.11
C THR A 340 9.19 20.97 22.53
N LEU A 341 8.15 20.99 21.70
CA LEU A 341 7.66 19.80 20.99
C LEU A 341 8.55 19.44 19.79
N LEU A 342 9.24 20.43 19.19
CA LEU A 342 10.15 20.23 18.06
C LEU A 342 11.50 19.66 18.51
N ASP A 343 12.05 20.08 19.65
CA ASP A 343 13.31 19.53 20.20
C ASP A 343 13.23 18.00 20.41
N LYS A 344 12.06 17.49 20.82
CA LYS A 344 11.82 16.05 20.98
C LYS A 344 11.68 15.30 19.67
N GLN A 345 11.29 15.96 18.57
CA GLN A 345 11.27 15.33 17.25
C GLN A 345 12.68 15.30 16.64
N VAL A 346 13.50 16.33 16.85
CA VAL A 346 14.89 16.40 16.34
C VAL A 346 15.80 15.35 16.98
N GLU A 347 15.64 15.04 18.27
CA GLU A 347 16.40 13.94 18.91
C GLU A 347 16.10 12.57 18.29
N TYR A 348 14.90 12.30 17.77
CA TYR A 348 14.59 11.03 17.10
C TYR A 348 15.20 10.93 15.69
N TYR A 349 15.37 12.05 14.98
CA TYR A 349 15.98 12.06 13.63
C TYR A 349 17.52 11.95 13.64
N ILE A 350 18.19 12.15 14.77
CA ILE A 350 19.65 12.02 14.87
C ILE A 350 20.08 10.55 15.12
N TYR A 351 19.16 9.67 15.53
CA TYR A 351 19.46 8.24 15.79
C TYR A 351 19.06 7.27 14.68
N ASP A 352 18.43 7.73 13.59
CA ASP A 352 18.18 6.94 12.39
C ASP A 352 19.03 7.46 11.21
N VAL A 353 20.33 7.12 11.24
CA VAL A 353 21.25 7.12 10.10
C VAL A 353 21.46 5.69 9.63
#